data_AF-A0A267G3T6-F1
#
_entry.id   AF-A0A267G3T6-F1
#
_cell.length_a   1.000
_cell.length_b   1.000
_cell.length_c   1.000
_cell.angle_alpha   90.00
_cell.angle_beta   90.00
_cell.angle_gamma   90.00
#
_symmetry.space_group_name_H-M   'P 1'
#
loop_
_entity.id
_entity.type
_entity.pdbx_description
1 polymer ?
#
loop_
_entity_poly.entity_id
_entity_poly.type
_entity_poly.pdbx_seq_one_letter_code
_entity_poly.pdbx_strand_id
1 'polypeptide(L)'
;SLKLLTNAGANGRCLVLLAPSVGRSLASRATGRAGFTGRVAAQPAGASAKQPLGERIAGLSLSLGQGAAMGGAALGLGALCWYGAGLNSQPSALDKSVAWPAYARQRIRDTYAYLGLGVASSAAATVVAFRSQKLMRLMHSGGWMSILLSSAACIGSCIAVQMLPYQPGLGAKQLAYMGFSGLMGCFIAPVCVLGGPLVLRAALYTGGIFGGLTAVAACAPDKKFLTWGGPLSIGLGVVFVSSLGSAFLGPASAAGLTMYSVSTYGGLLLFSGFLLYDTQLVADRAVSLPHYDPVNQAVHVYMDVLNIFVRIASIMAGGGRKK
;
A
#
# COMPACT_ATOMS: atom_id res chain seq x y z
N SER A 1 -24.28 9.24 -1.67
CA SER A 1 -23.00 9.98 -1.47
C SER A 1 -21.86 9.13 -0.90
N LEU A 2 -22.06 8.30 0.14
CA LEU A 2 -20.97 7.50 0.75
C LEU A 2 -20.33 6.47 -0.22
N LYS A 3 -21.13 5.78 -1.05
CA LYS A 3 -20.61 4.83 -2.07
C LYS A 3 -19.68 5.52 -3.10
N LEU A 4 -20.01 6.75 -3.51
CA LEU A 4 -19.20 7.53 -4.46
C LEU A 4 -17.85 7.96 -3.86
N LEU A 5 -17.83 8.37 -2.58
CA LEU A 5 -16.59 8.70 -1.88
C LEU A 5 -15.71 7.47 -1.60
N THR A 6 -16.33 6.33 -1.28
CA THR A 6 -15.60 5.07 -1.07
C THR A 6 -14.99 4.57 -2.39
N ASN A 7 -15.75 4.66 -3.50
CA ASN A 7 -15.30 4.27 -4.84
C ASN A 7 -14.19 5.21 -5.37
N ALA A 8 -14.32 6.53 -5.16
CA ALA A 8 -13.26 7.50 -5.44
C ALA A 8 -11.99 7.23 -4.62
N GLY A 9 -12.13 6.84 -3.35
CA GLY A 9 -11.03 6.40 -2.50
C GLY A 9 -10.31 5.17 -3.06
N ALA A 10 -11.03 4.08 -3.37
CA ALA A 10 -10.43 2.88 -3.98
C ALA A 10 -9.72 3.18 -5.31
N ASN A 11 -10.35 3.98 -6.19
CA ASN A 11 -9.77 4.34 -7.47
C ASN A 11 -8.51 5.20 -7.30
N GLY A 12 -8.51 6.14 -6.36
CA GLY A 12 -7.33 6.93 -5.99
C GLY A 12 -6.17 6.09 -5.46
N ARG A 13 -6.46 5.09 -4.60
CA ARG A 13 -5.45 4.16 -4.08
C ARG A 13 -4.86 3.25 -5.16
N CYS A 14 -5.67 2.85 -6.14
CA CYS A 14 -5.24 2.07 -7.30
C CYS A 14 -4.27 2.89 -8.18
N LEU A 15 -4.60 4.17 -8.39
CA LEU A 15 -3.77 5.14 -9.12
C LEU A 15 -2.44 5.45 -8.45
N VAL A 16 -2.42 5.52 -7.12
CA VAL A 16 -1.18 5.70 -6.35
C VAL A 16 -0.25 4.49 -6.50
N LEU A 17 -0.79 3.27 -6.53
CA LEU A 17 0.03 2.07 -6.71
C LEU A 17 0.66 1.98 -8.10
N LEU A 18 -0.08 2.42 -9.12
CA LEU A 18 0.33 2.40 -10.53
C LEU A 18 1.18 3.60 -10.96
N ALA A 19 1.39 4.55 -10.06
CA ALA A 19 2.17 5.74 -10.37
C ALA A 19 3.58 5.33 -10.85
N PRO A 20 4.08 5.91 -11.96
CA PRO A 20 5.31 5.44 -12.61
C PRO A 20 6.57 5.53 -11.74
N SER A 21 6.54 6.28 -10.63
CA SER A 21 7.64 6.39 -9.66
C SER A 21 7.98 5.07 -8.98
N VAL A 22 6.98 4.20 -8.76
CA VAL A 22 7.18 2.87 -8.18
C VAL A 22 7.83 1.92 -9.20
N GLY A 23 7.32 1.87 -10.43
CA GLY A 23 7.84 1.02 -11.50
C GLY A 23 9.15 1.48 -12.13
N ARG A 24 9.34 2.79 -12.37
CA ARG A 24 10.58 3.34 -12.96
C ARG A 24 11.76 3.35 -11.99
N SER A 25 11.52 3.48 -10.68
CA SER A 25 12.60 3.37 -9.68
C SER A 25 13.06 1.92 -9.52
N LEU A 26 12.15 0.95 -9.61
CA LEU A 26 12.49 -0.48 -9.65
C LEU A 26 13.20 -0.86 -10.95
N ALA A 27 12.72 -0.38 -12.09
CA ALA A 27 13.36 -0.60 -13.39
C ALA A 27 14.74 0.08 -13.45
N SER A 28 14.87 1.37 -13.13
CA SER A 28 16.17 2.06 -13.20
C SER A 28 17.19 1.51 -12.20
N ARG A 29 16.74 0.98 -11.05
CA ARG A 29 17.62 0.31 -10.07
C ARG A 29 17.94 -1.14 -10.43
N ALA A 30 17.05 -1.85 -11.14
CA ALA A 30 17.33 -3.18 -11.70
C ALA A 30 18.28 -3.10 -12.91
N THR A 31 18.12 -2.11 -13.79
CA THR A 31 19.03 -1.85 -14.91
C THR A 31 20.38 -1.27 -14.45
N GLY A 32 20.45 -0.68 -13.26
CA GLY A 32 21.70 -0.27 -12.60
C GLY A 32 22.63 -1.43 -12.18
N ARG A 33 22.33 -2.67 -12.60
CA ARG A 33 23.22 -3.83 -12.49
C ARG A 33 24.08 -4.05 -13.75
N ALA A 34 23.94 -3.23 -14.79
CA ALA A 34 24.79 -3.25 -15.97
C ALA A 34 25.55 -1.92 -16.12
N GLY A 35 26.85 -1.93 -15.79
CA GLY A 35 27.79 -0.88 -16.19
C GLY A 35 28.07 0.22 -15.16
N PHE A 36 28.74 -0.13 -14.05
CA PHE A 36 29.72 0.80 -13.49
C PHE A 36 30.96 0.02 -13.03
N THR A 37 31.73 -0.41 -14.02
CA THR A 37 33.14 -0.76 -13.82
C THR A 37 33.91 0.50 -13.43
N GLY A 38 34.55 0.45 -12.25
CA GLY A 38 35.79 1.18 -12.00
C GLY A 38 35.67 2.66 -11.64
N ARG A 39 35.59 2.94 -10.33
CA ARG A 39 36.68 3.60 -9.58
C ARG A 39 36.31 3.66 -8.10
N VAL A 40 36.95 2.78 -7.33
CA VAL A 40 37.06 2.92 -5.87
C VAL A 40 37.93 4.15 -5.63
N ALA A 41 37.32 5.31 -5.45
CA ALA A 41 37.99 6.45 -4.84
C ALA A 41 37.82 6.27 -3.33
N ALA A 42 38.85 5.74 -2.68
CA ALA A 42 39.02 5.85 -1.24
C ALA A 42 38.91 7.34 -0.87
N GLN A 43 37.89 7.71 -0.10
CA GLN A 43 37.74 9.08 0.38
C GLN A 43 38.33 9.15 1.80
N PRO A 44 39.44 9.89 2.00
CA PRO A 44 40.04 10.05 3.31
C PRO A 44 39.13 10.91 4.20
N ALA A 45 39.19 10.64 5.50
CA ALA A 45 38.53 11.43 6.53
C ALA A 45 39.05 12.87 6.50
N GLY A 46 38.15 13.85 6.28
CA GLY A 46 38.43 15.27 6.46
C GLY A 46 38.24 16.13 5.21
N ALA A 47 37.01 16.54 4.93
CA ALA A 47 36.71 17.78 4.20
C ALA A 47 35.22 18.14 4.33
N SER A 48 34.91 18.94 5.35
CA SER A 48 33.65 19.68 5.42
C SER A 48 33.76 20.90 4.48
N ALA A 49 33.03 20.91 3.35
CA ALA A 49 32.45 22.11 2.71
C ALA A 49 32.02 21.82 1.26
N LYS A 50 30.78 22.21 0.94
CA LYS A 50 30.13 22.24 -0.40
C LYS A 50 29.67 20.89 -0.99
N GLN A 51 28.80 20.20 -0.26
CA GLN A 51 27.80 19.31 -0.90
C GLN A 51 26.71 20.16 -1.58
N PRO A 52 26.25 19.82 -2.79
CA PRO A 52 25.19 20.57 -3.47
C PRO A 52 23.92 20.62 -2.60
N LEU A 53 23.28 21.79 -2.54
CA LEU A 53 22.08 22.06 -1.72
C LEU A 53 20.99 20.98 -1.88
N GLY A 54 20.85 20.42 -3.08
CA GLY A 54 19.92 19.34 -3.39
C GLY A 54 20.19 18.03 -2.66
N GLU A 55 21.46 17.68 -2.42
CA GLU A 55 21.85 16.44 -1.72
C GLU A 55 21.61 16.56 -0.21
N ARG A 56 21.77 17.76 0.36
CA ARG A 56 21.42 18.08 1.75
C ARG A 56 19.91 18.02 1.99
N ILE A 57 19.11 18.58 1.09
CA ILE A 57 17.64 18.55 1.16
C ILE A 57 17.11 17.12 0.97
N ALA A 58 17.72 16.34 0.07
CA ALA A 58 17.39 14.93 -0.11
C ALA A 58 17.70 14.11 1.15
N GLY A 59 18.87 14.29 1.76
CA GLY A 59 19.25 13.64 3.01
C GLY A 59 18.33 14.01 4.20
N LEU A 60 17.93 15.28 4.29
CA LEU A 60 16.98 15.75 5.29
C LEU A 60 15.58 15.15 5.09
N SER A 61 15.08 15.08 3.86
CA SER A 61 13.76 14.49 3.59
C SER A 61 13.72 12.98 3.81
N LEU A 62 14.82 12.28 3.55
CA LEU A 62 14.95 10.84 3.79
C LEU A 62 15.01 10.53 5.30
N SER A 63 15.80 11.31 6.05
CA SER A 63 15.89 11.18 7.51
C SER A 63 14.60 11.58 8.20
N LEU A 64 13.92 12.63 7.72
CA LEU A 64 12.59 13.02 8.18
C LEU A 64 11.55 11.93 7.88
N GLY A 65 11.60 11.31 6.69
CA GLY A 65 10.72 10.21 6.32
C GLY A 65 10.93 8.96 7.18
N GLN A 66 12.18 8.60 7.45
CA GLN A 66 12.53 7.50 8.37
C GLN A 66 12.10 7.82 9.80
N GLY A 67 12.34 9.04 10.28
CA GLY A 67 11.91 9.51 11.59
C GLY A 67 10.39 9.50 11.74
N ALA A 68 9.65 9.92 10.71
CA ALA A 68 8.20 9.87 10.69
C ALA A 68 7.68 8.42 10.71
N ALA A 69 8.30 7.51 9.96
CA ALA A 69 7.93 6.09 9.97
C ALA A 69 8.18 5.44 11.35
N MET A 70 9.33 5.72 11.97
CA MET A 70 9.66 5.26 13.32
C MET A 70 8.73 5.86 14.38
N GLY A 71 8.43 7.16 14.27
CA GLY A 71 7.47 7.84 15.14
C GLY A 71 6.07 7.26 15.02
N GLY A 72 5.60 6.99 13.80
CA GLY A 72 4.31 6.32 13.56
C GLY A 72 4.25 4.92 14.15
N ALA A 73 5.32 4.13 14.05
CA ALA A 73 5.39 2.81 14.68
C ALA A 73 5.38 2.89 16.21
N ALA A 74 6.11 3.85 16.80
CA ALA A 74 6.10 4.09 18.25
C ALA A 74 4.72 4.53 18.75
N LEU A 75 4.03 5.41 18.01
CA LEU A 75 2.65 5.80 18.32
C LEU A 75 1.68 4.63 18.18
N GLY A 76 1.84 3.77 17.17
CA GLY A 76 1.03 2.58 16.98
C GLY A 76 1.19 1.56 18.11
N LEU A 77 2.44 1.28 18.52
CA LEU A 77 2.73 0.41 19.67
C LEU A 77 2.26 1.03 20.99
N GLY A 78 2.48 2.33 21.19
CA GLY A 78 1.98 3.05 22.35
C GLY A 78 0.46 3.03 22.44
N ALA A 79 -0.23 3.21 21.31
CA ALA A 79 -1.68 3.08 21.23
C ALA A 79 -2.14 1.65 21.50
N LEU A 80 -1.43 0.63 20.99
CA LEU A 80 -1.74 -0.77 21.28
C LEU A 80 -1.60 -1.06 22.77
N CYS A 81 -0.52 -0.61 23.41
CA CYS A 81 -0.32 -0.79 24.84
C CYS A 81 -1.36 -0.02 25.66
N TRP A 82 -1.68 1.22 25.27
CA TRP A 82 -2.66 2.06 25.97
C TRP A 82 -4.09 1.50 25.90
N TYR A 83 -4.54 1.16 24.69
CA TYR A 83 -5.88 0.63 24.46
C TYR A 83 -5.99 -0.86 24.80
N GLY A 84 -4.93 -1.64 24.61
CA GLY A 84 -4.91 -3.08 24.90
C GLY A 84 -4.72 -3.41 26.38
N ALA A 85 -4.01 -2.57 27.15
CA ALA A 85 -3.87 -2.76 28.60
C ALA A 85 -5.08 -2.26 29.42
N GLY A 86 -6.16 -1.80 28.76
CA GLY A 86 -7.41 -1.42 29.45
C GLY A 86 -7.31 -0.15 30.31
N LEU A 87 -6.30 0.70 30.10
CA LEU A 87 -6.10 1.96 30.84
C LEU A 87 -7.08 3.08 30.45
N ASN A 88 -8.15 2.76 29.72
CA ASN A 88 -9.10 3.72 29.18
C ASN A 88 -10.52 3.44 29.68
N SER A 89 -11.24 4.47 30.11
CA SER A 89 -12.62 4.40 30.62
C SER A 89 -13.69 4.27 29.52
N GLN A 90 -13.30 4.10 28.26
CA GLN A 90 -14.20 3.98 27.10
C GLN A 90 -14.20 2.53 26.59
N PRO A 91 -15.36 1.93 26.30
CA PRO A 91 -15.44 0.55 25.81
C PRO A 91 -14.75 0.41 24.46
N SER A 92 -13.73 -0.46 24.41
CA SER A 92 -12.96 -0.79 23.22
C SER A 92 -13.81 -1.54 22.20
N ALA A 93 -13.44 -1.48 20.91
CA ALA A 93 -14.15 -2.23 19.85
C ALA A 93 -14.16 -3.74 20.14
N LEU A 94 -13.09 -4.26 20.78
CA LEU A 94 -12.99 -5.63 21.29
C LEU A 94 -14.04 -5.96 22.35
N ASP A 95 -14.27 -5.10 23.34
CA ASP A 95 -15.30 -5.34 24.38
C ASP A 95 -16.69 -5.37 23.77
N LYS A 96 -16.95 -4.51 22.78
CA LYS A 96 -18.20 -4.54 22.01
C LYS A 96 -18.29 -5.72 21.06
N SER A 97 -17.16 -6.26 20.60
CA SER A 97 -17.13 -7.41 19.69
C SER A 97 -17.65 -8.70 20.34
N VAL A 98 -17.54 -8.81 21.68
CA VAL A 98 -18.15 -9.89 22.46
C VAL A 98 -19.69 -9.82 22.40
N ALA A 99 -20.24 -8.60 22.34
CA ALA A 99 -21.68 -8.37 22.20
C ALA A 99 -22.17 -8.41 20.74
N TRP A 100 -21.30 -8.71 19.75
CA TRP A 100 -21.72 -8.72 18.35
C TRP A 100 -22.59 -9.93 17.98
N PRO A 101 -23.71 -9.70 17.28
CA PRO A 101 -24.57 -10.78 16.80
C PRO A 101 -23.82 -11.67 15.81
N ALA A 102 -24.21 -12.95 15.74
CA ALA A 102 -23.52 -13.98 14.96
C ALA A 102 -23.34 -13.61 13.47
N TYR A 103 -24.31 -12.91 12.88
CA TYR A 103 -24.25 -12.47 11.48
C TYR A 103 -23.12 -11.47 11.23
N ALA A 104 -22.80 -10.58 12.18
CA ALA A 104 -21.75 -9.58 12.01
C ALA A 104 -20.36 -10.23 12.01
N ARG A 105 -20.16 -11.23 12.89
CA ARG A 105 -18.93 -12.03 12.92
C ARG A 105 -18.72 -12.83 11.63
N GLN A 106 -19.79 -13.38 11.06
CA GLN A 106 -19.73 -14.07 9.77
C GLN A 106 -19.35 -13.13 8.63
N ARG A 107 -19.98 -11.95 8.56
CA ARG A 107 -19.68 -10.92 7.54
C ARG A 107 -18.22 -10.47 7.58
N ILE A 108 -17.67 -10.25 8.78
CA ILE A 108 -16.26 -9.87 8.96
C ILE A 108 -15.34 -11.01 8.51
N ARG A 109 -15.65 -12.26 8.91
CA ARG A 109 -14.88 -13.44 8.49
C ARG A 109 -14.85 -13.59 6.97
N ASP A 110 -15.99 -13.40 6.31
CA ASP A 110 -16.08 -13.47 4.86
C ASP A 110 -15.23 -12.40 4.19
N THR A 111 -15.23 -11.16 4.70
CA THR A 111 -14.37 -10.07 4.19
C THR A 111 -12.88 -10.42 4.30
N TYR A 112 -12.42 -10.95 5.43
CA TYR A 112 -11.03 -11.39 5.58
C TYR A 112 -10.71 -12.65 4.77
N ALA A 113 -11.68 -13.53 4.52
CA ALA A 113 -11.52 -14.66 3.60
C ALA A 113 -11.31 -14.19 2.16
N TYR A 114 -12.07 -13.20 1.69
CA TYR A 114 -11.83 -12.57 0.38
C TYR A 114 -10.50 -11.82 0.33
N LEU A 115 -10.11 -11.15 1.42
CA LEU A 115 -8.78 -10.54 1.50
C LEU A 115 -7.67 -11.58 1.31
N GLY A 116 -7.75 -12.72 2.01
CA GLY A 116 -6.82 -13.83 1.86
C GLY A 116 -6.83 -14.40 0.43
N LEU A 117 -8.01 -14.56 -0.17
CA LEU A 117 -8.16 -14.98 -1.57
C LEU A 117 -7.51 -13.99 -2.54
N GLY A 118 -7.66 -12.69 -2.31
CA GLY A 118 -7.03 -11.64 -3.10
C GLY A 118 -5.50 -11.72 -3.03
N VAL A 119 -4.94 -11.83 -1.81
CA VAL A 119 -3.48 -11.97 -1.63
C VAL A 119 -2.95 -13.25 -2.28
N ALA A 120 -3.64 -14.38 -2.10
CA ALA A 120 -3.24 -15.66 -2.68
C ALA A 120 -3.29 -15.65 -4.21
N SER A 121 -4.37 -15.10 -4.80
CA SER A 121 -4.52 -14.97 -6.24
C SER A 121 -3.50 -14.01 -6.86
N SER A 122 -3.18 -12.90 -6.19
CA SER A 122 -2.09 -12.01 -6.62
C SER A 122 -0.75 -12.72 -6.58
N ALA A 123 -0.43 -13.45 -5.50
CA ALA A 123 0.82 -14.18 -5.40
C ALA A 123 0.95 -15.24 -6.50
N ALA A 124 -0.13 -15.99 -6.78
CA ALA A 124 -0.19 -16.95 -7.88
C ALA A 124 0.01 -16.26 -9.23
N ALA A 125 -0.68 -15.15 -9.48
CA ALA A 125 -0.55 -14.37 -10.72
C ALA A 125 0.87 -13.79 -10.88
N THR A 126 1.48 -13.31 -9.81
CA THR A 126 2.88 -12.87 -9.79
C THR A 126 3.81 -14.01 -10.21
N VAL A 127 3.66 -15.22 -9.64
CA VAL A 127 4.47 -16.38 -10.00
C VAL A 127 4.30 -16.76 -11.48
N VAL A 128 3.08 -16.69 -12.00
CA VAL A 128 2.79 -16.92 -13.43
C VAL A 128 3.44 -15.83 -14.30
N ALA A 129 3.33 -14.58 -13.89
CA ALA A 129 3.96 -13.43 -14.56
C ALA A 129 5.48 -13.57 -14.63
N PHE A 130 6.12 -14.09 -13.58
CA PHE A 130 7.57 -14.37 -13.57
C PHE A 130 8.01 -15.39 -14.61
N ARG A 131 7.20 -16.41 -14.85
CA ARG A 131 7.50 -17.45 -15.84
C ARG A 131 7.32 -16.95 -17.27
N SER A 132 6.49 -15.94 -17.49
CA SER A 132 6.19 -15.40 -18.84
C SER A 132 7.02 -14.17 -19.17
N GLN A 133 8.12 -14.36 -19.90
CA GLN A 133 8.99 -13.27 -20.39
C GLN A 133 8.24 -12.27 -21.31
N LYS A 134 7.16 -12.71 -21.97
CA LYS A 134 6.31 -11.84 -22.81
C LYS A 134 5.53 -10.82 -21.98
N LEU A 135 5.05 -11.21 -20.80
CA LEU A 135 4.29 -10.33 -19.91
C LEU A 135 5.20 -9.25 -19.31
N MET A 136 6.41 -9.63 -18.87
CA MET A 136 7.40 -8.66 -18.39
C MET A 136 7.81 -7.65 -19.48
N ARG A 137 7.96 -8.07 -20.74
CA ARG A 137 8.27 -7.14 -21.85
C ARG A 137 7.10 -6.20 -22.17
N LEU A 138 5.86 -6.67 -22.10
CA LEU A 138 4.67 -5.83 -22.26
C LEU A 138 4.63 -4.74 -21.17
N MET A 139 4.89 -5.12 -19.92
CA MET A 139 4.94 -4.20 -18.78
C MET A 139 6.11 -3.21 -18.82
N HIS A 140 7.26 -3.61 -19.41
CA HIS A 140 8.43 -2.76 -19.59
C HIS A 140 8.43 -1.96 -20.90
N SER A 141 7.43 -2.13 -21.77
CA SER A 141 7.28 -1.31 -22.96
C SER A 141 6.98 0.14 -22.53
N GLY A 142 8.01 0.98 -22.43
CA GLY A 142 7.98 2.30 -21.78
C GLY A 142 7.25 3.41 -22.55
N GLY A 143 6.23 3.08 -23.34
CA GLY A 143 5.41 4.07 -24.04
C GLY A 143 4.41 4.76 -23.09
N TRP A 144 4.07 6.02 -23.35
CA TRP A 144 3.00 6.72 -22.63
C TRP A 144 1.66 5.97 -22.73
N MET A 145 1.45 5.25 -23.84
CA MET A 145 0.30 4.38 -24.05
C MET A 145 0.24 3.20 -23.08
N SER A 146 1.37 2.62 -22.65
CA SER A 146 1.35 1.49 -21.71
C SER A 146 0.96 1.94 -20.31
N ILE A 147 1.40 3.14 -19.89
CA ILE A 147 1.02 3.76 -18.61
C ILE A 147 -0.47 4.08 -18.58
N LEU A 148 -1.01 4.65 -19.66
CA LEU A 148 -2.45 4.93 -19.76
C LEU A 148 -3.26 3.64 -19.81
N LEU A 149 -2.82 2.65 -20.59
CA LEU A 149 -3.50 1.36 -20.71
C LEU A 149 -3.51 0.60 -19.38
N SER A 150 -2.38 0.58 -18.66
CA SER A 150 -2.28 -0.09 -17.36
C SER A 150 -3.12 0.61 -16.30
N SER A 151 -3.14 1.95 -16.31
CA SER A 151 -3.97 2.75 -15.40
C SER A 151 -5.47 2.53 -15.69
N ALA A 152 -5.85 2.55 -16.97
CA ALA A 152 -7.23 2.29 -17.39
C ALA A 152 -7.65 0.85 -17.07
N ALA A 153 -6.78 -0.14 -17.26
CA ALA A 153 -7.06 -1.53 -16.90
C ALA A 153 -7.30 -1.70 -15.39
N CYS A 154 -6.50 -1.06 -14.55
CA CYS A 154 -6.65 -1.13 -13.09
C CYS A 154 -7.85 -0.35 -12.55
N ILE A 155 -8.11 0.85 -13.08
CA ILE A 155 -9.30 1.62 -12.70
C ILE A 155 -10.55 0.91 -13.20
N GLY A 156 -10.55 0.45 -14.45
CA GLY A 156 -11.66 -0.26 -15.08
C GLY A 156 -11.99 -1.56 -14.36
N SER A 157 -10.99 -2.36 -14.00
CA SER A 157 -11.20 -3.59 -13.22
C SER A 157 -11.67 -3.31 -11.79
N CYS A 158 -11.15 -2.28 -11.12
CA CYS A 158 -11.62 -1.87 -9.80
C CYS A 158 -13.09 -1.41 -9.83
N ILE A 159 -13.46 -0.59 -10.82
CA ILE A 159 -14.85 -0.15 -11.02
C ILE A 159 -15.73 -1.34 -11.36
N ALA A 160 -15.29 -2.26 -12.23
CA ALA A 160 -16.05 -3.44 -12.61
C ALA A 160 -16.42 -4.31 -11.40
N VAL A 161 -15.47 -4.55 -10.48
CA VAL A 161 -15.73 -5.32 -9.24
C VAL A 161 -16.76 -4.60 -8.35
N GLN A 162 -16.67 -3.27 -8.27
CA GLN A 162 -17.57 -2.47 -7.42
C GLN A 162 -18.98 -2.31 -7.98
N MET A 163 -19.12 -2.31 -9.30
CA MET A 163 -20.41 -2.18 -9.99
C MET A 163 -21.22 -3.49 -9.99
N LEU A 164 -20.56 -4.64 -9.82
CA LEU A 164 -21.25 -5.94 -9.76
C LEU A 164 -22.00 -6.10 -8.43
N PRO A 165 -23.31 -6.40 -8.45
CA PRO A 165 -24.06 -6.69 -7.24
C PRO A 165 -23.56 -8.00 -6.61
N TYR A 166 -23.51 -8.03 -5.28
CA TYR A 166 -23.12 -9.22 -4.54
C TYR A 166 -24.25 -10.25 -4.55
N GLN A 167 -23.94 -11.46 -5.00
CA GLN A 167 -24.81 -12.63 -4.89
C GLN A 167 -24.07 -13.71 -4.08
N PRO A 168 -24.72 -14.38 -3.12
CA PRO A 168 -24.10 -15.45 -2.35
C PRO A 168 -23.83 -16.67 -3.25
N GLY A 169 -22.55 -17.05 -3.40
CA GLY A 169 -22.10 -18.20 -4.23
C GLY A 169 -20.89 -17.88 -5.12
N LEU A 170 -20.43 -18.86 -5.92
CA LEU A 170 -19.44 -18.67 -7.00
C LEU A 170 -20.04 -17.82 -8.13
N GLY A 171 -20.12 -16.51 -7.92
CA GLY A 171 -20.73 -15.56 -8.85
C GLY A 171 -19.73 -14.78 -9.69
N ALA A 172 -20.26 -14.04 -10.67
CA ALA A 172 -19.50 -13.13 -11.53
C ALA A 172 -18.64 -12.13 -10.73
N LYS A 173 -19.09 -11.73 -9.54
CA LYS A 173 -18.35 -10.80 -8.66
C LYS A 173 -17.05 -11.37 -8.12
N GLN A 174 -17.03 -12.64 -7.73
CA GLN A 174 -15.83 -13.28 -7.19
C GLN A 174 -14.81 -13.54 -8.30
N LEU A 175 -15.26 -13.91 -9.49
CA LEU A 175 -14.41 -14.02 -10.67
C LEU A 175 -13.83 -12.66 -11.08
N ALA A 176 -14.64 -11.60 -11.07
CA ALA A 176 -14.16 -10.25 -11.31
C ALA A 176 -13.11 -9.82 -10.26
N TYR A 177 -13.35 -10.15 -8.99
CA TYR A 177 -12.40 -9.88 -7.90
C TYR A 177 -11.10 -10.68 -8.05
N MET A 178 -11.17 -11.96 -8.41
CA MET A 178 -9.99 -12.80 -8.71
C MET A 178 -9.22 -12.29 -9.93
N GLY A 179 -9.93 -11.86 -10.99
CA GLY A 179 -9.31 -11.23 -12.16
C GLY A 179 -8.61 -9.92 -11.81
N PHE A 180 -9.25 -9.08 -11.00
CA PHE A 180 -8.67 -7.84 -10.51
C PHE A 180 -7.44 -8.07 -9.63
N SER A 181 -7.54 -8.96 -8.63
CA SER A 181 -6.42 -9.29 -7.75
C SER A 181 -5.27 -9.97 -8.48
N GLY A 182 -5.57 -10.81 -9.48
CA GLY A 182 -4.57 -11.37 -10.40
C GLY A 182 -3.87 -10.28 -11.23
N LEU A 183 -4.63 -9.34 -11.80
CA LEU A 183 -4.07 -8.20 -12.56
C LEU A 183 -3.13 -7.35 -11.70
N MET A 184 -3.51 -7.09 -10.45
CA MET A 184 -2.65 -6.39 -9.48
C MET A 184 -1.39 -7.19 -9.14
N GLY A 185 -1.50 -8.52 -9.03
CA GLY A 185 -0.35 -9.42 -8.88
C GLY A 185 0.63 -9.35 -10.06
N CYS A 186 0.10 -9.22 -11.28
CA CYS A 186 0.92 -8.96 -12.47
C CYS A 186 1.64 -7.61 -12.35
N PHE A 187 0.96 -6.54 -11.92
CA PHE A 187 1.58 -5.22 -11.71
C PHE A 187 2.68 -5.19 -10.66
N ILE A 188 2.58 -6.06 -9.67
CA ILE A 188 3.59 -6.23 -8.62
C ILE A 188 4.76 -7.10 -9.10
N ALA A 189 4.60 -7.89 -10.17
CA ALA A 189 5.63 -8.81 -10.62
C ALA A 189 7.02 -8.18 -10.85
N PRO A 190 7.19 -6.97 -11.42
CA PRO A 190 8.50 -6.34 -11.53
C PRO A 190 9.23 -6.18 -10.18
N VAL A 191 8.50 -6.07 -9.06
CA VAL A 191 9.08 -5.99 -7.70
C VAL A 191 9.86 -7.26 -7.36
N CYS A 192 9.39 -8.45 -7.74
CA CYS A 192 10.09 -9.68 -7.34
C CYS A 192 11.30 -10.02 -8.22
N VAL A 193 11.54 -9.25 -9.30
CA VAL A 193 12.81 -9.27 -10.06
C VAL A 193 13.97 -8.82 -9.16
N LEU A 194 13.70 -8.03 -8.10
CA LEU A 194 14.67 -7.61 -7.10
C LEU A 194 15.26 -8.77 -6.29
N GLY A 195 14.60 -9.93 -6.27
CA GLY A 195 15.07 -11.15 -5.60
C GLY A 195 14.04 -11.77 -4.66
N GLY A 196 13.89 -13.09 -4.73
CA GLY A 196 12.93 -13.87 -3.93
C GLY A 196 13.05 -13.68 -2.42
N PRO A 197 14.26 -13.74 -1.81
CA PRO A 197 14.41 -13.57 -0.36
C PRO A 197 14.04 -12.16 0.13
N LEU A 198 14.25 -11.13 -0.70
CA LEU A 198 13.90 -9.76 -0.36
C LEU A 198 12.37 -9.61 -0.32
N VAL A 199 11.69 -10.15 -1.32
CA VAL A 199 10.21 -10.09 -1.44
C VAL A 199 9.53 -10.81 -0.28
N LEU A 200 10.05 -11.98 0.11
CA LEU A 200 9.51 -12.73 1.24
C LEU A 200 9.64 -11.94 2.56
N ARG A 201 10.80 -11.30 2.80
CA ARG A 201 10.98 -10.43 3.98
C ARG A 201 10.01 -9.23 3.96
N ALA A 202 9.78 -8.65 2.80
CA ALA A 202 8.84 -7.54 2.63
C ALA A 202 7.43 -8.00 2.99
N ALA A 203 7.03 -9.17 2.48
CA ALA A 203 5.73 -9.76 2.76
C ALA A 203 5.55 -10.04 4.25
N LEU A 204 6.58 -10.57 4.94
CA LEU A 204 6.57 -10.80 6.38
C LEU A 204 6.43 -9.48 7.17
N TYR A 205 7.18 -8.43 6.82
CA TYR A 205 7.05 -7.14 7.47
C TYR A 205 5.68 -6.50 7.24
N THR A 206 5.14 -6.58 6.02
CA THR A 206 3.79 -6.10 5.73
C THR A 206 2.74 -6.91 6.49
N GLY A 207 2.89 -8.23 6.60
CA GLY A 207 2.01 -9.08 7.41
C GLY A 207 2.05 -8.69 8.90
N GLY A 208 3.23 -8.39 9.44
CA GLY A 208 3.39 -7.90 10.80
C GLY A 208 2.75 -6.52 11.02
N ILE A 209 2.95 -5.57 10.09
CA ILE A 209 2.31 -4.25 10.14
C ILE A 209 0.79 -4.38 10.03
N PHE A 210 0.30 -5.19 9.09
CA PHE A 210 -1.13 -5.44 8.89
C PHE A 210 -1.77 -6.07 10.13
N GLY A 211 -1.15 -7.12 10.68
CA GLY A 211 -1.64 -7.78 11.90
C GLY A 211 -1.60 -6.86 13.11
N GLY A 212 -0.50 -6.13 13.31
CA GLY A 212 -0.35 -5.17 14.40
C GLY A 212 -1.37 -4.02 14.33
N LEU A 213 -1.56 -3.42 13.16
CA LEU A 213 -2.56 -2.37 12.96
C LEU A 213 -3.99 -2.89 13.11
N THR A 214 -4.26 -4.11 12.66
CA THR A 214 -5.56 -4.77 12.88
C THR A 214 -5.83 -4.98 14.37
N ALA A 215 -4.81 -5.39 15.14
CA ALA A 215 -4.90 -5.50 16.60
C ALA A 215 -5.15 -4.13 17.25
N VAL A 216 -4.44 -3.07 16.83
CA VAL A 216 -4.70 -1.70 17.30
C VAL A 216 -6.13 -1.28 16.98
N ALA A 217 -6.61 -1.54 15.77
CA ALA A 217 -7.97 -1.19 15.34
C ALA A 217 -9.04 -1.88 16.19
N ALA A 218 -8.79 -3.14 16.59
CA ALA A 218 -9.66 -3.92 17.45
C ALA A 218 -9.63 -3.42 18.91
N CYS A 219 -8.48 -2.96 19.41
CA CYS A 219 -8.39 -2.38 20.76
C CYS A 219 -8.90 -0.93 20.83
N ALA A 220 -8.86 -0.18 19.73
CA ALA A 220 -9.20 1.23 19.74
C ALA A 220 -10.72 1.49 19.83
N PRO A 221 -11.15 2.65 20.36
CA PRO A 221 -12.57 2.99 20.47
C PRO A 221 -13.23 3.14 19.09
N ASP A 222 -14.43 2.57 18.96
CA ASP A 222 -15.24 2.70 17.76
C ASP A 222 -15.53 4.17 17.43
N LYS A 223 -15.55 4.49 16.14
CA LYS A 223 -15.92 5.79 15.54
C LYS A 223 -14.88 6.91 15.65
N LYS A 224 -13.85 6.79 16.51
CA LYS A 224 -12.76 7.78 16.57
C LYS A 224 -12.07 7.90 15.22
N PHE A 225 -11.72 6.80 14.54
CA PHE A 225 -11.06 6.88 13.23
C PHE A 225 -12.01 7.15 12.07
N LEU A 226 -13.32 6.85 12.19
CA LEU A 226 -14.29 7.22 11.14
C LEU A 226 -14.29 8.73 10.85
N THR A 227 -14.09 9.56 11.88
CA THR A 227 -13.96 11.03 11.74
C THR A 227 -12.68 11.45 11.01
N TRP A 228 -11.63 10.62 11.01
CA TRP A 228 -10.35 10.91 10.34
C TRP A 228 -10.36 10.58 8.84
N GLY A 229 -11.45 10.05 8.29
CA GLY A 229 -11.56 9.79 6.85
C GLY A 229 -11.34 11.05 5.99
N GLY A 230 -11.75 12.22 6.47
CA GLY A 230 -11.53 13.51 5.80
C GLY A 230 -10.04 13.85 5.64
N PRO A 231 -9.29 14.03 6.73
CA PRO A 231 -7.84 14.25 6.67
C PRO A 231 -7.06 13.18 5.89
N LEU A 232 -7.44 11.90 6.03
CA LEU A 232 -6.82 10.81 5.27
C LEU A 232 -7.00 10.96 3.75
N SER A 233 -8.20 11.38 3.31
CA SER A 233 -8.47 11.61 1.89
C SER A 233 -7.68 12.78 1.30
N ILE A 234 -7.45 13.84 2.10
CA ILE A 234 -6.59 14.97 1.72
C ILE A 234 -5.14 14.48 1.55
N GLY A 235 -4.66 13.69 2.52
CA GLY A 235 -3.33 13.10 2.43
C GLY A 235 -3.16 12.19 1.22
N LEU A 236 -4.20 11.44 0.83
CA LEU A 236 -4.16 10.59 -0.37
C LEU A 236 -3.94 11.43 -1.62
N GLY A 237 -4.57 12.61 -1.71
CA GLY A 237 -4.32 13.59 -2.77
C GLY A 237 -2.87 14.05 -2.81
N VAL A 238 -2.27 14.35 -1.65
CA VAL A 238 -0.85 14.76 -1.56
C VAL A 238 0.08 13.64 -2.03
N VAL A 239 -0.14 12.40 -1.57
CA VAL A 239 0.68 11.25 -1.97
C VAL A 239 0.50 10.95 -3.46
N PHE A 240 -0.71 11.09 -3.98
CA PHE A 240 -1.02 10.93 -5.39
C PHE A 240 -0.32 11.96 -6.27
N VAL A 241 -0.45 13.25 -5.95
CA VAL A 241 0.23 14.34 -6.66
C VAL A 241 1.75 14.18 -6.56
N SER A 242 2.28 13.79 -5.40
CA SER A 242 3.71 13.51 -5.23
C SER A 242 4.18 12.34 -6.10
N SER A 243 3.35 11.31 -6.25
CA SER A 243 3.67 10.13 -7.04
C SER A 243 3.62 10.40 -8.55
N LEU A 244 2.72 11.28 -9.00
CA LEU A 244 2.67 11.80 -10.37
C LEU A 244 3.80 12.81 -10.66
N GLY A 245 4.07 13.74 -9.73
CA GLY A 245 5.14 14.72 -9.85
C GLY A 245 6.51 14.06 -9.97
N SER A 246 6.74 12.98 -9.23
CA SER A 246 7.96 12.16 -9.35
C SER A 246 8.10 11.45 -10.70
N ALA A 247 7.03 11.32 -11.49
CA ALA A 247 7.05 10.71 -12.82
C ALA A 247 7.33 11.74 -13.94
N PHE A 248 7.01 13.02 -13.69
CA PHE A 248 7.26 14.14 -14.60
C PHE A 248 8.62 14.83 -14.36
N LEU A 249 9.13 14.78 -13.12
CA LEU A 249 10.44 15.32 -12.77
C LEU A 249 11.53 14.25 -12.89
N GLY A 250 12.71 14.64 -13.41
CA GLY A 250 13.82 13.71 -13.62
C GLY A 250 14.27 13.01 -12.32
N PRO A 251 14.64 11.70 -12.35
CA PRO A 251 15.03 10.91 -11.17
C PRO A 251 16.22 11.44 -10.37
N ALA A 252 16.98 12.39 -10.92
CA ALA A 252 18.16 13.00 -10.32
C ALA A 252 17.94 14.43 -9.79
N SER A 253 16.71 14.97 -9.90
CA SER A 253 16.39 16.29 -9.36
C SER A 253 16.14 16.22 -7.85
N ALA A 254 16.60 17.23 -7.11
CA ALA A 254 16.36 17.32 -5.66
C ALA A 254 14.86 17.27 -5.32
N ALA A 255 14.02 17.86 -6.18
CA ALA A 255 12.56 17.79 -6.07
C ALA A 255 12.00 16.37 -6.31
N GLY A 256 12.59 15.58 -7.21
CA GLY A 256 12.20 14.18 -7.42
C GLY A 256 12.52 13.28 -6.22
N LEU A 257 13.65 13.52 -5.55
CA LEU A 257 14.05 12.75 -4.36
C LEU A 257 13.20 13.07 -3.12
N THR A 258 12.81 14.34 -2.94
CA THR A 258 11.90 14.73 -1.85
C THR A 258 10.48 14.20 -2.09
N MET A 259 9.96 14.31 -3.32
CA MET A 259 8.66 13.72 -3.70
C MET A 259 8.64 12.20 -3.57
N TYR A 260 9.76 11.53 -3.88
CA TYR A 260 9.92 10.09 -3.66
C TYR A 260 9.88 9.72 -2.17
N SER A 261 10.55 10.50 -1.31
CA SER A 261 10.55 10.27 0.14
C SER A 261 9.15 10.49 0.75
N VAL A 262 8.46 11.56 0.33
CA VAL A 262 7.07 11.84 0.75
C VAL A 262 6.12 10.74 0.27
N SER A 263 6.21 10.32 -0.99
CA SER A 263 5.39 9.21 -1.48
C SER A 263 5.72 7.95 -0.69
N THR A 264 6.99 7.55 -0.59
CA THR A 264 7.38 6.27 0.02
C THR A 264 7.06 6.20 1.52
N TYR A 265 7.57 7.13 2.33
CA TYR A 265 7.39 7.10 3.79
C TYR A 265 6.06 7.74 4.23
N GLY A 266 5.66 8.87 3.62
CA GLY A 266 4.38 9.51 3.90
C GLY A 266 3.20 8.66 3.42
N GLY A 267 3.31 8.05 2.24
CA GLY A 267 2.36 7.06 1.76
C GLY A 267 2.29 5.85 2.67
N LEU A 268 3.41 5.30 3.15
CA LEU A 268 3.41 4.17 4.08
C LEU A 268 2.60 4.46 5.35
N LEU A 269 2.81 5.63 5.97
CA LEU A 269 2.03 6.07 7.14
C LEU A 269 0.55 6.28 6.81
N LEU A 270 0.27 6.90 5.68
CA LEU A 270 -1.08 7.18 5.23
C LEU A 270 -1.87 5.90 4.94
N PHE A 271 -1.29 4.94 4.23
CA PHE A 271 -1.93 3.64 3.97
C PHE A 271 -2.05 2.81 5.24
N SER A 272 -1.12 2.94 6.19
CA SER A 272 -1.27 2.35 7.53
C SER A 272 -2.46 2.94 8.29
N GLY A 273 -2.67 4.26 8.18
CA GLY A 273 -3.87 4.92 8.71
C GLY A 273 -5.15 4.49 8.00
N PHE A 274 -5.13 4.35 6.67
CA PHE A 274 -6.27 3.86 5.90
C PHE A 274 -6.64 2.42 6.25
N LEU A 275 -5.64 1.56 6.45
CA LEU A 275 -5.87 0.19 6.89
C LEU A 275 -6.60 0.16 8.23
N LEU A 276 -6.20 1.01 9.17
CA LEU A 276 -6.84 1.11 10.49
C LEU A 276 -8.27 1.67 10.37
N TYR A 277 -8.45 2.71 9.54
CA TYR A 277 -9.77 3.27 9.19
C TYR A 277 -10.71 2.21 8.59
N ASP A 278 -10.24 1.47 7.58
CA ASP A 278 -11.04 0.48 6.87
C ASP A 278 -11.34 -0.74 7.73
N THR A 279 -10.43 -1.12 8.64
CA THR A 279 -10.69 -2.18 9.62
C THR A 279 -11.85 -1.82 10.55
N GLN A 280 -11.89 -0.58 11.05
CA GLN A 280 -13.03 -0.11 11.84
C GLN A 280 -14.30 0.05 11.01
N LEU A 281 -14.16 0.51 9.77
CA LEU A 281 -15.29 0.66 8.85
C LEU A 281 -15.93 -0.68 8.49
N VAL A 282 -15.12 -1.74 8.32
CA VAL A 282 -15.59 -3.12 8.12
C VAL A 282 -16.41 -3.59 9.31
N ALA A 283 -15.93 -3.36 10.53
CA ALA A 283 -16.62 -3.73 11.76
C ALA A 283 -17.95 -2.97 11.94
N ASP A 284 -17.94 -1.64 11.76
CA ASP A 284 -19.14 -0.81 11.88
C ASP A 284 -20.18 -1.19 10.81
N ARG A 285 -19.76 -1.33 9.55
CA ARG A 285 -20.64 -1.72 8.44
C ARG A 285 -21.21 -3.13 8.57
N ALA A 286 -20.46 -4.06 9.17
CA ALA A 286 -20.94 -5.42 9.38
C ALA A 286 -22.17 -5.45 10.29
N VAL A 287 -22.24 -4.54 11.27
CA VAL A 287 -23.36 -4.40 12.22
C VAL A 287 -24.45 -3.48 11.68
N SER A 288 -24.08 -2.33 11.09
CA SER A 288 -25.02 -1.24 10.76
C SER A 288 -25.73 -1.39 9.41
N LEU A 289 -25.12 -2.07 8.43
CA LEU A 289 -25.71 -2.19 7.10
C LEU A 289 -26.70 -3.37 6.99
N PRO A 290 -27.92 -3.13 6.47
CA PRO A 290 -28.87 -4.22 6.19
C PRO A 290 -28.34 -5.16 5.08
N HIS A 291 -27.76 -4.58 4.02
CA HIS A 291 -27.12 -5.33 2.92
C HIS A 291 -25.60 -5.09 2.95
N TYR A 292 -24.86 -6.10 3.40
CA TYR A 292 -23.39 -6.06 3.52
C TYR A 292 -22.73 -6.79 2.34
N ASP A 293 -21.74 -6.15 1.74
CA ASP A 293 -21.00 -6.68 0.61
C ASP A 293 -19.54 -6.92 1.02
N PRO A 294 -19.16 -8.18 1.34
CA PRO A 294 -17.84 -8.49 1.87
C PRO A 294 -16.73 -8.26 0.84
N VAL A 295 -17.01 -8.47 -0.45
CA VAL A 295 -16.02 -8.32 -1.51
C VAL A 295 -15.62 -6.86 -1.69
N ASN A 296 -16.61 -5.95 -1.71
CA ASN A 296 -16.32 -4.52 -1.84
C ASN A 296 -15.52 -4.00 -0.64
N GLN A 297 -15.82 -4.45 0.59
CA GLN A 297 -15.00 -4.08 1.75
C GLN A 297 -13.59 -4.67 1.67
N ALA A 298 -13.46 -5.92 1.20
CA ALA A 298 -12.17 -6.58 1.04
C ALA A 298 -11.27 -5.86 0.02
N VAL A 299 -11.82 -5.29 -1.05
CA VAL A 299 -11.07 -4.51 -2.05
C VAL A 299 -10.32 -3.33 -1.40
N HIS A 300 -10.93 -2.60 -0.48
CA HIS A 300 -10.30 -1.45 0.17
C HIS A 300 -9.11 -1.88 1.05
N VAL A 301 -9.34 -2.86 1.93
CA VAL A 301 -8.31 -3.40 2.82
C VAL A 301 -7.18 -4.03 2.00
N TYR A 302 -7.51 -4.77 0.95
CA TYR A 302 -6.55 -5.37 0.02
C TYR A 302 -5.66 -4.32 -0.67
N MET A 303 -6.24 -3.21 -1.13
CA MET A 303 -5.48 -2.11 -1.75
C MET A 303 -4.50 -1.46 -0.79
N ASP A 304 -4.88 -1.29 0.47
CA ASP A 304 -3.99 -0.73 1.48
C ASP A 304 -2.82 -1.68 1.79
N VAL A 305 -3.11 -2.97 1.92
CA VAL A 305 -2.08 -4.01 2.11
C VAL A 305 -1.09 -4.02 0.95
N LEU A 306 -1.57 -3.98 -0.30
CA LEU A 306 -0.69 -3.92 -1.47
C LEU A 306 0.15 -2.65 -1.53
N ASN A 307 -0.44 -1.50 -1.22
CA ASN A 307 0.27 -0.22 -1.18
C ASN A 307 1.36 -0.20 -0.11
N ILE A 308 1.11 -0.77 1.07
CA ILE A 308 2.11 -0.95 2.13
C ILE A 308 3.21 -1.90 1.64
N PHE A 309 2.84 -3.05 1.07
CA PHE A 309 3.79 -4.05 0.58
C PHE A 309 4.79 -3.49 -0.43
N VAL A 310 4.29 -2.83 -1.48
CA VAL A 310 5.16 -2.30 -2.54
C VAL A 310 6.09 -1.20 -2.02
N ARG A 311 5.65 -0.42 -1.03
CA ARG A 311 6.49 0.60 -0.37
C ARG A 311 7.56 -0.01 0.54
N ILE A 312 7.22 -1.03 1.32
CA ILE A 312 8.22 -1.76 2.11
C ILE A 312 9.24 -2.43 1.18
N ALA A 313 8.78 -3.07 0.10
CA ALA A 313 9.66 -3.68 -0.89
C ALA A 313 10.59 -2.65 -1.54
N SER A 314 10.09 -1.45 -1.90
CA SER A 314 10.91 -0.39 -2.49
C SER A 314 11.91 0.22 -1.50
N ILE A 315 11.54 0.36 -0.22
CA ILE A 315 12.45 0.79 0.86
C ILE A 315 13.59 -0.21 1.01
N MET A 316 13.29 -1.51 1.07
CA MET A 316 14.31 -2.54 1.23
C MET A 316 15.20 -2.68 -0.01
N ALA A 317 14.64 -2.53 -1.21
CA ALA A 317 15.39 -2.51 -2.45
C ALA A 317 16.33 -1.30 -2.55
N GLY A 318 15.95 -0.16 -1.95
CA GLY A 318 16.80 1.04 -1.86
C GLY A 318 17.84 1.02 -0.74
N GLY A 319 17.54 0.36 0.38
CA GLY A 319 18.41 0.30 1.56
C GLY A 319 19.64 -0.61 1.39
N GLY A 320 19.61 -1.55 0.44
CA GLY A 320 20.74 -2.46 0.15
C GLY A 320 21.95 -1.82 -0.53
N ARG A 321 21.92 -0.52 -0.84
CA ARG A 321 23.00 0.21 -1.55
C ARG A 321 24.11 0.73 -0.63
N LYS A 322 24.03 0.46 0.68
CA LYS A 322 25.03 0.87 1.70
C LYS A 322 25.78 -0.33 2.31
N LYS A 323 26.23 -1.26 1.48
CA LYS A 323 27.26 -2.23 1.86
C LYS A 323 28.29 -2.32 0.76
#